data_AF-A0A553ALX7-F1
#
_entry.id   AF-A0A553ALX7-F1
#
_cell.length_a   1.000
_cell.length_b   1.000
_cell.length_c   1.000
_cell.angle_alpha   90.00
_cell.angle_beta   90.00
_cell.angle_gamma   90.00
#
_symmetry.space_group_name_H-M   'P 1'
#
loop_
_entity.id
_entity.type
_entity.pdbx_description
1 polymer ?
#
loop_
_entity_poly.entity_id
_entity_poly.type
_entity_poly.pdbx_seq_one_letter_code
_entity_poly.pdbx_strand_id
1 'polypeptide(L)'
;MTTTFHRHWRDVPESTWRWPNFSPAEIACRGTGKLLINEPALDKLQALRDRLGKPLIVRSAYRSPEHNRAVGGATRSKHLDGAAFDIAMANHDPVAFEAAAREVGFLGFGFYPRSGFIHVDLGPARQWGERFPVRAVPFVAETPPAREVLAVNGGVKPGHAAAQKSAS
;
A
#
# COMPACT_ATOMS: atom_id res chain seq x y z
N MET A 1 7.02 20.98 6.97
CA MET A 1 6.80 19.69 6.26
C MET A 1 8.15 19.26 5.73
N THR A 2 8.63 18.07 6.11
CA THR A 2 9.93 17.57 5.67
C THR A 2 9.75 16.87 4.33
N THR A 3 10.44 17.35 3.31
CA THR A 3 10.52 16.70 2.01
C THR A 3 11.98 16.38 1.67
N THR A 4 12.20 15.24 1.04
CA THR A 4 13.54 14.80 0.62
C THR A 4 13.47 14.31 -0.81
N PHE A 5 14.31 14.89 -1.67
CA PHE A 5 14.36 14.54 -3.09
C PHE A 5 15.54 13.60 -3.38
N HIS A 6 15.27 12.56 -4.17
CA HIS A 6 16.28 11.66 -4.72
C HIS A 6 16.18 11.66 -6.24
N ARG A 7 17.35 11.68 -6.90
CA ARG A 7 17.44 11.63 -8.37
C ARG A 7 16.91 10.30 -8.92
N HIS A 8 17.07 9.23 -8.15
CA HIS A 8 16.46 7.95 -8.40
C HIS A 8 16.09 7.25 -7.08
N TRP A 9 15.03 6.45 -7.08
CA TRP A 9 14.57 5.73 -5.87
C TRP A 9 15.58 4.73 -5.31
N ARG A 10 16.53 4.28 -6.14
CA ARG A 10 17.66 3.43 -5.70
C ARG A 10 18.69 4.18 -4.86
N ASP A 11 18.65 5.51 -4.87
CA ASP A 11 19.56 6.35 -4.10
C ASP A 11 19.05 6.56 -2.66
N VAL A 12 17.96 5.91 -2.27
CA VAL A 12 17.41 5.97 -0.91
C VAL A 12 18.19 4.99 -0.03
N PRO A 13 18.88 5.45 1.02
CA PRO A 13 19.49 4.54 1.98
C PRO A 13 18.42 3.72 2.68
N GLU A 14 18.58 2.40 2.74
CA GLU A 14 17.62 1.50 3.39
C GLU A 14 17.32 1.92 4.84
N SER A 15 18.34 2.40 5.55
CA SER A 15 18.22 2.87 6.95
C SER A 15 17.31 4.09 7.15
N THR A 16 16.98 4.81 6.08
CA THR A 16 16.12 6.02 6.14
C THR A 16 14.67 5.73 5.79
N TRP A 17 14.37 4.56 5.21
CA TRP A 17 13.03 4.22 4.80
C TRP A 17 12.22 3.65 5.96
N ARG A 18 11.18 4.36 6.40
CA ARG A 18 10.41 4.02 7.61
C ARG A 18 8.98 3.55 7.39
N TRP A 19 8.55 3.39 6.13
CA TRP A 19 7.18 2.95 5.79
C TRP A 19 7.21 1.49 5.33
N PRO A 20 7.06 0.51 6.25
CA PRO A 20 7.36 -0.90 5.97
C PRO A 20 6.41 -1.54 4.95
N ASN A 21 5.24 -0.95 4.69
CA ASN A 21 4.29 -1.49 3.72
C ASN A 21 4.48 -0.97 2.29
N PHE A 22 5.48 -0.10 2.08
CA PHE A 22 5.77 0.48 0.77
C PHE A 22 7.27 0.37 0.49
N SER A 23 7.62 0.33 -0.77
CA SER A 23 9.00 0.48 -1.24
C SER A 23 9.24 1.87 -1.84
N PRO A 24 10.49 2.36 -1.86
CA PRO A 24 10.85 3.57 -2.60
C PRO A 24 10.39 3.54 -4.06
N ALA A 25 10.47 2.37 -4.71
CA ALA A 25 10.07 2.18 -6.11
C ALA A 25 8.56 2.40 -6.33
N GLU A 26 7.70 1.95 -5.40
CA GLU A 26 6.26 2.16 -5.49
C GLU A 26 5.85 3.63 -5.36
N ILE A 27 6.63 4.41 -4.62
CA ILE A 27 6.36 5.84 -4.37
C ILE A 27 7.01 6.75 -5.44
N ALA A 28 8.03 6.24 -6.13
CA ALA A 28 8.75 6.99 -7.14
C ALA A 28 7.91 7.31 -8.38
N CYS A 29 8.35 8.33 -9.11
CA CYS A 29 7.79 8.69 -10.39
C CYS A 29 8.04 7.58 -11.41
N ARG A 30 6.97 6.92 -11.87
CA ARG A 30 7.03 5.81 -12.83
C ARG A 30 7.71 6.17 -14.15
N GLY A 31 7.63 7.43 -14.57
CA GLY A 31 8.25 7.88 -15.82
C GLY A 31 9.76 8.15 -15.73
N THR A 32 10.30 8.42 -14.54
CA THR A 32 11.68 8.95 -14.41
C THR A 32 12.49 8.31 -13.30
N GLY A 33 11.88 7.50 -12.43
CA GLY A 33 12.53 6.92 -11.26
C GLY A 33 12.84 7.92 -10.15
N LYS A 34 12.68 9.23 -10.38
CA LYS A 34 12.85 10.28 -9.37
C LYS A 34 11.87 10.06 -8.22
N LEU A 35 12.31 10.38 -7.01
CA LEU A 35 11.49 10.24 -5.81
C LEU A 35 11.48 11.56 -5.04
N LEU A 36 10.29 11.99 -4.61
CA LEU A 36 10.14 13.03 -3.62
C LEU A 36 9.40 12.42 -2.42
N ILE A 37 10.15 12.22 -1.35
CA ILE A 37 9.61 11.76 -0.08
C ILE A 37 8.91 12.97 0.56
N ASN A 38 7.62 12.82 0.85
CA ASN A 38 6.86 13.76 1.67
C ASN A 38 6.43 13.00 2.91
N GLU A 39 7.12 13.23 4.02
CA GLU A 39 6.97 12.44 5.24
C GLU A 39 5.52 12.41 5.76
N PRO A 40 4.84 13.56 5.95
CA PRO A 40 3.44 13.56 6.38
C PRO A 40 2.49 12.81 5.44
N ALA A 41 2.74 12.84 4.12
CA ALA A 41 1.91 12.13 3.15
C ALA A 41 2.09 10.61 3.23
N LEU A 42 3.34 10.16 3.38
CA LEU A 42 3.64 8.74 3.51
C LEU A 42 3.21 8.19 4.88
N ASP A 43 3.31 8.98 5.95
CA ASP A 43 2.79 8.61 7.27
C ASP A 43 1.27 8.33 7.19
N LYS A 44 0.52 9.16 6.45
CA LYS A 44 -0.92 8.95 6.21
C LYS A 44 -1.21 7.76 5.30
N LEU A 45 -0.40 7.55 4.26
CA LEU A 45 -0.55 6.39 3.39
C LEU A 45 -0.29 5.07 4.15
N GLN A 46 0.71 5.06 5.04
CA GLN A 46 1.01 3.97 5.96
C GLN A 46 -0.16 3.71 6.92
N ALA A 47 -0.65 4.75 7.59
CA ALA A 47 -1.83 4.62 8.45
C ALA A 47 -3.07 4.09 7.70
N LEU A 48 -3.27 4.52 6.44
CA LEU A 48 -4.38 4.01 5.61
C LEU A 48 -4.24 2.51 5.33
N ARG A 49 -3.03 2.08 4.97
CA ARG A 49 -2.71 0.67 4.70
C ARG A 49 -2.89 -0.22 5.92
N ASP A 50 -2.50 0.27 7.10
CA ASP A 50 -2.69 -0.44 8.37
C ASP A 50 -4.17 -0.53 8.72
N ARG A 51 -4.91 0.58 8.60
CA ARG A 51 -6.34 0.65 8.90
C ARG A 51 -7.19 -0.28 8.03
N LEU A 52 -6.88 -0.37 6.73
CA LEU A 52 -7.62 -1.22 5.80
C LEU A 52 -7.24 -2.70 5.92
N GLY A 53 -6.10 -3.02 6.53
CA GLY A 53 -5.62 -4.40 6.68
C GLY A 53 -5.30 -5.12 5.36
N LYS A 54 -5.39 -4.44 4.20
CA LYS A 54 -5.17 -5.00 2.86
C LYS A 54 -4.18 -4.16 2.04
N PRO A 55 -3.38 -4.77 1.14
CA PRO A 55 -2.43 -4.06 0.28
C PRO A 55 -3.04 -2.86 -0.45
N LEU A 56 -2.34 -1.72 -0.48
CA LEU A 56 -2.70 -0.59 -1.34
C LEU A 56 -1.95 -0.73 -2.66
N ILE A 57 -2.68 -0.92 -3.76
CA ILE A 57 -2.07 -0.99 -5.09
C ILE A 57 -1.84 0.44 -5.59
N VAL A 58 -0.63 0.97 -5.35
CA VAL A 58 -0.24 2.34 -5.73
C VAL A 58 -0.01 2.43 -7.24
N ARG A 59 -0.90 3.12 -7.96
CA ARG A 59 -0.80 3.36 -9.40
C ARG A 59 0.08 4.55 -9.74
N SER A 60 0.08 5.58 -8.91
CA SER A 60 0.91 6.77 -9.06
C SER A 60 1.06 7.43 -7.68
N ALA A 61 2.26 7.89 -7.38
CA ALA A 61 2.58 8.65 -6.17
C ALA A 61 3.27 9.95 -6.58
N TYR A 62 4.56 10.14 -6.34
CA TYR A 62 5.25 11.32 -6.87
C TYR A 62 5.23 11.32 -8.41
N ARG A 63 5.03 12.49 -9.03
CA ARG A 63 5.27 12.70 -10.47
C ARG A 63 6.29 13.81 -10.63
N SER A 64 7.36 13.55 -11.39
CA SER A 64 8.27 14.63 -11.79
C SER A 64 7.56 15.60 -12.74
N PRO A 65 7.97 16.89 -12.80
CA PRO A 65 7.31 17.89 -13.65
C PRO A 65 7.17 17.46 -15.11
N GLU A 66 8.21 16.86 -15.67
CA GLU A 66 8.22 16.34 -17.04
C GLU A 66 7.23 15.19 -17.24
N HIS A 67 7.15 14.24 -16.30
CA HIS A 67 6.21 13.14 -16.39
C HIS A 67 4.77 13.64 -16.18
N ASN A 68 4.54 14.54 -15.23
CA ASN A 68 3.22 15.13 -14.98
C ASN A 68 2.70 15.85 -16.23
N ARG A 69 3.55 16.62 -16.93
CA ARG A 69 3.18 17.25 -18.21
C ARG A 69 2.89 16.22 -19.30
N ALA A 70 3.71 15.18 -19.43
CA ALA A 70 3.54 14.14 -20.44
C ALA A 70 2.21 13.39 -20.33
N VAL A 71 1.70 13.20 -19.09
CA VAL A 71 0.42 12.54 -18.84
C VAL A 71 -0.78 13.51 -18.78
N GLY A 72 -0.59 14.79 -19.14
CA GLY A 72 -1.64 15.80 -19.09
C GLY A 72 -2.09 16.19 -17.66
N GLY A 73 -1.23 16.00 -16.67
CA GLY A 73 -1.51 16.32 -15.28
C GLY A 73 -1.64 17.82 -15.02
N ALA A 74 -2.45 18.19 -14.02
CA ALA A 74 -2.67 19.58 -13.64
C ALA A 74 -1.35 20.28 -13.23
N THR A 75 -1.24 21.57 -13.53
CA THR A 75 -0.05 22.40 -13.22
C THR A 75 0.19 22.55 -11.72
N ARG A 76 -0.87 22.51 -10.91
CA ARG A 76 -0.82 22.52 -9.44
C ARG A 76 -1.17 21.15 -8.82
N SER A 77 -0.79 20.07 -9.51
CA SER A 77 -1.04 18.70 -9.07
C SER A 77 -0.31 18.39 -7.76
N LYS A 78 -1.00 17.76 -6.82
CA LYS A 78 -0.41 17.33 -5.54
C LYS A 78 0.58 16.17 -5.69
N HIS A 79 0.59 15.48 -6.84
CA HIS A 79 1.64 14.53 -7.17
C HIS A 79 3.01 15.21 -7.36
N LEU A 80 3.06 16.48 -7.76
CA LEU A 80 4.32 17.24 -7.87
C LEU A 80 4.94 17.52 -6.50
N ASP A 81 4.12 17.51 -5.44
CA ASP A 81 4.52 17.78 -4.06
C ASP A 81 4.82 16.48 -3.28
N GLY A 82 4.73 15.31 -3.92
CA GLY A 82 4.79 14.01 -3.27
C GLY A 82 3.63 13.76 -2.30
N ALA A 83 2.54 14.53 -2.43
CA ALA A 83 1.44 14.59 -1.45
C ALA A 83 0.13 13.99 -1.99
N ALA A 84 0.21 13.17 -3.04
CA ALA A 84 -0.94 12.53 -3.66
C ALA A 84 -0.66 11.10 -4.09
N PHE A 85 -1.69 10.26 -4.01
CA PHE A 85 -1.62 8.84 -4.34
C PHE A 85 -2.86 8.43 -5.13
N ASP A 86 -2.64 7.79 -6.27
CA ASP A 86 -3.69 7.13 -7.05
C ASP A 86 -3.70 5.64 -6.67
N ILE A 87 -4.76 5.18 -5.98
CA ILE A 87 -4.86 3.81 -5.44
C ILE A 87 -5.90 3.01 -6.21
N ALA A 88 -5.55 1.83 -6.71
CA ALA A 88 -6.49 0.98 -7.43
C ALA A 88 -7.59 0.42 -6.50
N MET A 89 -8.84 0.43 -6.97
CA MET A 89 -10.01 -0.14 -6.27
C MET A 89 -10.26 -1.61 -6.66
N ALA A 90 -9.21 -2.29 -7.10
CA ALA A 90 -9.26 -3.67 -7.56
C ALA A 90 -9.31 -4.68 -6.40
N ASN A 91 -8.98 -4.26 -5.18
CA ASN A 91 -9.00 -5.09 -3.97
C ASN A 91 -9.60 -4.38 -2.74
N HIS A 92 -10.25 -3.23 -2.96
CA HIS A 92 -10.89 -2.42 -1.93
C HIS A 92 -12.33 -2.08 -2.32
N ASP A 93 -13.22 -2.10 -1.33
CA ASP A 93 -14.52 -1.45 -1.47
C ASP A 93 -14.32 0.08 -1.52
N PRO A 94 -14.78 0.78 -2.57
CA PRO A 94 -14.54 2.22 -2.71
C PRO A 94 -15.11 3.07 -1.58
N VAL A 95 -16.24 2.66 -0.97
CA VAL A 95 -16.89 3.42 0.11
C VAL A 95 -16.09 3.27 1.40
N ALA A 96 -15.72 2.03 1.76
CA ALA A 96 -14.88 1.76 2.91
C ALA A 96 -13.48 2.40 2.78
N PHE A 97 -12.90 2.37 1.56
CA PHE A 97 -11.63 3.03 1.27
C PHE A 97 -11.69 4.53 1.51
N GLU A 98 -12.70 5.22 0.95
CA GLU A 98 -12.87 6.66 1.13
C GLU A 98 -13.02 7.02 2.62
N ALA A 99 -13.87 6.30 3.35
CA ALA A 99 -14.07 6.53 4.78
C ALA A 99 -12.76 6.42 5.55
N ALA A 100 -12.01 5.33 5.35
CA ALA A 100 -10.71 5.11 5.99
C ALA A 100 -9.67 6.19 5.61
N ALA A 101 -9.64 6.61 4.35
CA ALA A 101 -8.74 7.65 3.87
C ALA A 101 -9.03 9.02 4.51
N ARG A 102 -10.30 9.36 4.72
CA ARG A 102 -10.71 10.57 5.43
C ARG A 102 -10.28 10.53 6.90
N GLU A 103 -10.47 9.39 7.56
CA GLU A 103 -10.12 9.21 8.98
C GLU A 103 -8.62 9.36 9.25
N VAL A 104 -7.76 8.95 8.32
CA VAL A 104 -6.30 9.18 8.43
C VAL A 104 -5.88 10.59 7.95
N GLY A 105 -6.83 11.40 7.48
CA GLY A 105 -6.64 12.82 7.21
C GLY A 105 -6.24 13.18 5.78
N PHE A 106 -6.61 12.37 4.78
CA PHE A 106 -6.66 12.85 3.38
C PHE A 106 -7.85 13.78 3.16
N LEU A 107 -7.67 14.81 2.33
CA LEU A 107 -8.64 15.89 2.16
C LEU A 107 -9.13 16.05 0.71
N GLY A 108 -8.24 15.83 -0.26
CA GLY A 108 -8.58 15.84 -1.68
C GLY A 108 -8.93 14.45 -2.18
N PHE A 109 -10.05 14.32 -2.92
CA PHE A 109 -10.54 13.05 -3.45
C PHE A 109 -10.94 13.17 -4.93
N GLY A 110 -10.30 12.37 -5.79
CA GLY A 110 -10.69 12.22 -7.19
C GLY A 110 -11.19 10.81 -7.47
N PHE A 111 -12.38 10.66 -8.04
CA PHE A 111 -12.97 9.34 -8.28
C PHE A 111 -12.96 8.99 -9.77
N TYR A 112 -12.31 7.87 -10.12
CA TYR A 112 -12.11 7.45 -11.51
C TYR A 112 -12.55 5.99 -11.72
N PRO A 113 -13.87 5.69 -11.70
CA PRO A 113 -14.38 4.32 -11.79
C PRO A 113 -14.04 3.64 -13.11
N ARG A 114 -14.11 4.38 -14.23
CA ARG A 114 -13.71 3.86 -15.55
C ARG A 114 -12.23 3.46 -15.61
N SER A 115 -11.39 4.17 -14.88
CA SER A 115 -9.97 3.85 -14.77
C SER A 115 -9.68 2.89 -13.61
N GLY A 116 -10.61 2.67 -12.68
CA GLY A 116 -10.48 1.74 -11.57
C GLY A 116 -9.63 2.23 -10.38
N PHE A 117 -9.53 3.53 -10.13
CA PHE A 117 -8.77 4.06 -8.99
C PHE A 117 -9.44 5.25 -8.29
N ILE A 118 -9.03 5.50 -7.05
CA ILE A 118 -9.31 6.73 -6.31
C ILE A 118 -8.01 7.48 -6.10
N HIS A 119 -8.02 8.77 -6.39
CA HIS A 119 -6.98 9.73 -6.05
C HIS A 119 -7.23 10.27 -4.64
N VAL A 120 -6.19 10.28 -3.80
CA VAL A 120 -6.21 10.92 -2.48
C VAL A 120 -5.03 11.87 -2.32
N ASP A 121 -5.23 13.04 -1.71
CA ASP A 121 -4.16 14.01 -1.48
C ASP A 121 -4.34 14.90 -0.24
N LEU A 122 -3.27 15.60 0.14
CA LEU A 122 -3.21 16.51 1.30
C LEU A 122 -3.40 18.00 0.96
N GLY A 123 -3.91 18.30 -0.24
CA GLY A 123 -4.31 19.67 -0.61
C GLY A 123 -5.60 20.11 0.10
N PRO A 124 -6.20 21.23 -0.35
CA PRO A 124 -7.48 21.68 0.18
C PRO A 124 -8.57 20.62 0.07
N ALA A 125 -9.48 20.59 1.05
CA ALA A 125 -10.63 19.70 1.04
C ALA A 125 -11.48 19.92 -0.22
N ARG A 126 -11.56 18.90 -1.05
CA ARG A 126 -12.27 18.96 -2.34
C ARG A 126 -12.54 17.55 -2.87
N GLN A 127 -13.55 17.44 -3.73
CA GLN A 127 -13.88 16.20 -4.41
C GLN A 127 -14.19 16.48 -5.89
N TRP A 128 -13.81 15.56 -6.78
CA TRP A 128 -14.09 15.64 -8.21
C TRP A 128 -14.18 14.24 -8.85
N GLY A 129 -14.66 14.18 -10.10
CA GLY A 129 -14.86 12.93 -10.83
C GLY A 129 -16.21 12.28 -10.53
N GLU A 130 -16.33 10.99 -10.82
CA GLU A 130 -17.58 10.22 -10.76
C GLU A 130 -17.52 9.18 -9.64
N ARG A 131 -18.57 9.05 -8.84
CA ARG A 131 -18.62 8.03 -7.79
C ARG A 131 -18.56 6.63 -8.38
N PHE A 132 -17.91 5.72 -7.66
CA PHE A 132 -17.96 4.30 -8.01
C PHE A 132 -19.40 3.79 -7.84
N PRO A 133 -19.90 2.96 -8.75
CA PRO A 133 -21.20 2.32 -8.57
C PRO A 133 -21.16 1.44 -7.31
N VAL A 134 -22.26 1.41 -6.57
CA VAL A 134 -22.42 0.51 -5.42
C VAL A 134 -22.24 -0.91 -5.92
N ARG A 135 -21.25 -1.64 -5.38
CA ARG A 135 -21.06 -3.06 -5.68
C ARG A 135 -21.96 -3.88 -4.78
N ALA A 136 -22.83 -4.69 -5.38
CA ALA A 136 -23.77 -5.56 -4.65
C ALA A 136 -23.07 -6.75 -3.96
N VAL A 137 -21.87 -7.12 -4.40
CA VAL A 137 -21.09 -8.22 -3.81
C VAL A 137 -19.79 -7.69 -3.22
N PRO A 138 -19.50 -7.95 -1.93
CA PRO A 138 -18.21 -7.61 -1.34
C PRO A 138 -17.10 -8.45 -1.99
N PHE A 139 -15.87 -7.92 -1.98
CA PHE A 139 -14.69 -8.72 -2.31
C PHE A 139 -14.69 -9.97 -1.42
N VAL A 140 -14.77 -11.15 -2.05
CA VAL A 140 -14.56 -12.42 -1.36
C VAL A 140 -13.22 -12.32 -0.64
N ALA A 141 -13.20 -12.54 0.67
CA ALA A 141 -11.95 -12.62 1.40
C ALA A 141 -11.12 -13.74 0.75
N GLU A 142 -9.91 -13.41 0.28
CA GLU A 142 -9.00 -14.44 -0.21
C GLU A 142 -8.87 -15.49 0.87
N THR A 143 -9.27 -16.72 0.55
CA THR A 143 -9.05 -17.85 1.47
C THR A 143 -7.53 -18.00 1.57
N PRO A 144 -6.96 -17.99 2.79
CA PRO A 144 -5.52 -18.22 2.94
C PRO A 144 -5.15 -19.50 2.20
N PRO A 145 -4.05 -19.51 1.41
CA PRO A 145 -3.63 -20.72 0.74
C PRO A 145 -3.42 -21.81 1.78
N ALA A 146 -3.98 -23.00 1.53
CA ALA A 146 -3.87 -24.17 2.39
C ALA A 146 -2.43 -24.69 2.42
N ARG A 147 -1.54 -23.99 3.11
CA ARG A 147 -0.20 -24.45 3.48
C ARG A 147 0.11 -24.00 4.89
N GLU A 148 -0.39 -24.80 5.85
CA GLU A 148 0.26 -25.22 7.09
C GLU A 148 -0.80 -25.80 8.04
N VAL A 149 -1.32 -26.99 7.70
CA VAL A 149 -1.98 -27.87 8.68
C VAL A 149 -1.48 -29.29 8.43
N LEU A 150 -0.18 -29.51 8.55
CA LEU A 150 0.45 -30.83 8.51
C LEU A 150 1.70 -30.82 9.39
N ALA A 151 1.50 -30.52 10.68
CA ALA A 151 2.49 -30.78 11.72
C ALA A 151 1.79 -30.93 13.08
N VAL A 152 0.85 -31.87 13.18
CA VAL A 152 0.49 -32.45 14.48
C VAL A 152 -0.09 -33.84 14.26
N ASN A 153 0.43 -34.81 15.02
CA ASN A 153 0.05 -36.22 15.12
C ASN A 153 0.81 -37.21 14.22
N GLY A 154 2.01 -37.58 14.70
CA GLY A 154 2.75 -38.76 14.28
C GLY A 154 3.68 -39.27 15.38
N GLY A 155 3.20 -39.30 16.63
CA GLY A 155 3.92 -39.96 17.72
C GLY A 155 3.82 -41.49 17.57
N VAL A 156 4.89 -42.13 17.12
CA VAL A 156 5.09 -43.58 17.22
C VAL A 156 6.25 -43.84 18.18
N LYS A 157 5.97 -44.71 19.16
CA LYS A 157 6.77 -45.05 20.33
C LYS A 157 8.12 -45.73 19.97
N PRO A 158 9.15 -45.64 20.85
CA PRO A 158 10.41 -46.35 20.65
C PRO A 158 10.29 -47.84 21.00
N GLY A 159 10.69 -48.70 20.07
CA GLY A 159 10.91 -50.13 20.29
C GLY A 159 12.21 -50.38 21.05
N HIS A 160 12.16 -51.30 22.00
CA HIS A 160 13.16 -51.59 23.02
C HIS A 160 14.52 -52.11 22.51
N ALA A 161 15.60 -51.68 23.18
CA ALA A 161 16.87 -52.39 23.24
C ALA A 161 17.41 -52.39 24.69
N ALA A 162 17.44 -53.60 25.26
CA ALA A 162 18.21 -54.17 26.37
C ALA A 162 18.86 -53.29 27.47
N ALA A 163 18.57 -53.66 28.72
CA ALA A 163 19.51 -54.31 29.68
C ALA A 163 19.39 -53.77 31.12
N GLN A 164 19.25 -54.69 32.09
CA GLN A 164 19.81 -54.62 33.46
C GLN A 164 19.60 -56.01 34.11
N LYS A 165 20.66 -56.80 34.33
CA LYS A 165 21.63 -56.85 35.45
C LYS A 165 21.28 -57.92 36.50
N SER A 166 22.24 -58.84 36.64
CA SER A 166 22.60 -59.82 37.67
C SER A 166 21.98 -59.71 39.09
N ALA A 167 21.70 -60.85 39.74
CA ALA A 167 22.45 -61.33 40.93
C ALA A 167 21.84 -62.61 41.57
N SER A 168 22.75 -63.47 42.05
CA SER A 168 22.64 -64.69 42.88
C SER A 168 22.17 -65.98 42.22
#